data_AF-A0A950A698-F1
#
_entry.id   AF-A0A950A698-F1
#
_cell.length_a   1.000
_cell.length_b   1.000
_cell.length_c   1.000
_cell.angle_alpha   90.00
_cell.angle_beta   90.00
_cell.angle_gamma   90.00
#
_symmetry.space_group_name_H-M   'P 1'
#
loop_
_entity.id
_entity.type
_entity.pdbx_description
1 polymer ?
#
loop_
_entity_poly.entity_id
_entity_poly.type
_entity_poly.pdbx_seq_one_letter_code
_entity_poly.pdbx_strand_id
1 'polypeptide(L)'
;MDVRGGGTGTRELETLSPLANAEGPTAVLLTGGSAFGLAAADGVVRWLEERGVGRPTPMGTVPLVSSVVVYDLVEGEGGRRPGPDEGYAACENAREEIPERGAVGAG
;
A
#
# COMPACT_ATOMS: atom_id res chain seq x y z
N MET A 1 5.05 7.12 -12.57
CA MET A 1 3.99 6.09 -12.66
C MET A 1 3.00 6.49 -13.76
N ASP A 2 2.34 5.52 -14.40
CA ASP A 2 1.37 5.74 -15.49
C ASP A 2 0.03 5.07 -15.11
N VAL A 3 -1.04 5.87 -15.06
CA VAL A 3 -2.40 5.40 -14.79
C VAL A 3 -3.18 5.43 -16.09
N ARG A 4 -3.49 4.25 -16.62
CA ARG A 4 -4.18 4.11 -17.91
C ARG A 4 -5.68 3.79 -17.80
N GLY A 5 -6.13 3.37 -16.62
CA GLY A 5 -7.55 3.10 -16.35
C GLY A 5 -8.31 4.37 -15.96
N GLY A 6 -9.60 4.43 -16.31
CA GLY A 6 -10.47 5.57 -15.94
C GLY A 6 -11.11 5.46 -14.55
N GLY A 7 -11.17 4.25 -13.96
CA GLY A 7 -11.77 3.98 -12.65
C GLY A 7 -10.70 3.78 -11.58
N THR A 8 -10.00 4.85 -11.21
CA THR A 8 -8.79 4.78 -10.37
C THR A 8 -9.11 4.97 -8.89
N GLY A 9 -8.52 4.15 -8.02
CA GLY A 9 -8.52 4.34 -6.57
C GLY A 9 -7.10 4.28 -6.02
N THR A 10 -6.56 5.41 -5.59
CA THR A 10 -5.13 5.57 -5.29
C THR A 10 -4.87 6.49 -4.10
N ARG A 11 -3.70 6.35 -3.47
CA ARG A 11 -3.18 7.23 -2.41
C ARG A 11 -1.69 7.51 -2.64
N GLU A 12 -1.27 8.76 -2.46
CA GLU A 12 0.14 9.19 -2.48
C GLU A 12 0.94 8.78 -3.72
N LEU A 13 0.36 8.94 -4.92
CA LEU A 13 1.05 8.60 -6.16
C LEU A 13 2.06 9.66 -6.60
N GLU A 14 1.90 10.87 -6.09
CA GLU A 14 2.74 12.02 -6.40
C GLU A 14 4.19 11.76 -6.01
N THR A 15 4.44 10.88 -5.02
CA THR A 15 5.78 10.44 -4.61
C THR A 15 6.49 9.61 -5.67
N LEU A 16 5.76 9.04 -6.64
CA LEU A 16 6.30 8.29 -7.80
C LEU A 16 6.55 9.20 -9.02
N SER A 17 6.34 10.51 -8.89
CA SER A 17 6.63 11.48 -9.94
C SER A 17 8.14 11.77 -10.01
N PRO A 18 8.74 11.86 -11.21
CA PRO A 18 10.11 12.34 -11.34
C PRO A 18 10.29 13.81 -10.91
N LEU A 19 9.19 14.54 -10.73
CA LEU A 19 9.17 15.91 -10.22
C LEU A 19 8.97 15.96 -8.70
N ALA A 20 8.84 14.82 -8.02
CA ALA A 20 8.67 14.80 -6.58
C ALA A 20 9.95 15.27 -5.87
N ASN A 21 9.78 16.00 -4.79
CA ASN A 21 10.88 16.37 -3.88
C ASN A 21 11.37 15.19 -3.02
N ALA A 22 10.71 14.05 -3.11
CA ALA A 22 11.04 12.81 -2.40
C ALA A 22 11.87 11.89 -3.30
N GLU A 23 12.70 11.02 -2.70
CA GLU A 23 13.49 10.00 -3.41
C GLU A 23 12.63 8.82 -3.90
N GLY A 24 11.30 8.95 -3.85
CA GLY A 24 10.33 7.88 -4.08
C GLY A 24 9.53 7.55 -2.82
N PRO A 25 8.52 6.66 -2.93
CA PRO A 25 7.84 6.11 -1.77
C PRO A 25 8.74 5.14 -1.01
N THR A 26 8.49 5.02 0.29
CA THR A 26 9.11 4.00 1.17
C THR A 26 8.60 2.59 0.82
N ALA A 27 7.31 2.48 0.50
CA ALA A 27 6.68 1.22 0.10
C ALA A 27 5.57 1.47 -0.93
N VAL A 28 5.23 0.41 -1.67
CA VAL A 28 4.08 0.38 -2.57
C VAL A 28 3.09 -0.66 -2.05
N LEU A 29 1.82 -0.27 -1.93
CA LEU A 29 0.72 -1.16 -1.53
C LEU A 29 -0.20 -1.43 -2.73
N LEU A 30 -0.41 -2.71 -3.03
CA LEU A 30 -1.48 -3.19 -3.90
C LEU A 30 -2.50 -3.88 -3.02
N THR A 31 -3.78 -3.52 -3.15
CA THR A 31 -4.84 -4.06 -2.27
C THR A 31 -6.16 -4.26 -2.99
N GLY A 32 -6.92 -5.25 -2.53
CA GLY A 32 -8.35 -5.38 -2.81
C GLY A 32 -9.19 -4.36 -2.06
N GLY A 33 -10.50 -4.52 -2.10
CA GLY A 33 -11.48 -3.75 -1.33
C GLY A 33 -11.95 -2.45 -1.99
N SER A 34 -11.62 -2.21 -3.27
CA SER A 34 -11.88 -0.94 -3.96
C SER A 34 -11.36 0.26 -3.13
N ALA A 35 -11.97 1.43 -3.23
CA ALA A 35 -11.55 2.64 -2.51
C ALA A 35 -11.43 2.44 -0.98
N PHE A 36 -12.20 1.51 -0.39
CA PHE A 36 -12.11 1.20 1.04
C PHE A 36 -10.76 0.58 1.43
N GLY A 37 -10.16 -0.20 0.53
CA GLY A 37 -8.88 -0.87 0.75
C GLY A 37 -7.71 0.10 0.96
N LEU A 38 -7.84 1.36 0.55
CA LEU A 38 -6.82 2.39 0.81
C LEU A 38 -6.53 2.58 2.31
N ALA A 39 -7.45 2.17 3.20
CA ALA A 39 -7.23 2.16 4.64
C ALA A 39 -6.09 1.21 5.07
N ALA A 40 -5.79 0.17 4.29
CA ALA A 40 -4.68 -0.74 4.58
C ALA A 40 -3.31 -0.03 4.57
N ALA A 41 -3.18 1.10 3.87
CA ALA A 41 -1.95 1.88 3.86
C ALA A 41 -1.55 2.38 5.26
N ASP A 42 -2.51 2.64 6.16
CA ASP A 42 -2.21 3.09 7.52
C ASP A 42 -1.48 2.01 8.33
N GLY A 43 -1.79 0.74 8.07
CA GLY A 43 -1.07 -0.41 8.64
C GLY A 43 0.37 -0.50 8.19
N VAL A 44 0.59 -0.26 6.90
CA VAL A 44 1.93 -0.23 6.29
C VAL A 44 2.75 0.92 6.88
N VAL A 45 2.16 2.12 7.00
CA VAL A 45 2.80 3.27 7.64
C VAL A 45 3.19 2.94 9.08
N ARG A 46 2.28 2.39 9.89
CA ARG A 46 2.55 1.97 11.27
C ARG A 46 3.73 0.99 11.34
N TRP A 47 3.73 -0.04 10.50
CA TRP A 47 4.77 -1.06 10.48
C TRP A 47 6.16 -0.48 10.17
N LEU A 48 6.22 0.41 9.18
CA LEU A 48 7.45 1.08 8.73
C LEU A 48 7.97 2.06 9.79
N GLU A 49 7.08 2.86 10.39
CA GLU A 49 7.42 3.82 11.44
C GLU A 49 8.02 3.13 12.67
N GLU A 50 7.41 2.04 13.15
CA GLU A 50 7.91 1.24 14.28
C GLU A 50 9.33 0.70 14.07
N ARG A 51 9.74 0.55 12.80
CA ARG A 51 11.07 0.06 12.39
C ARG A 51 12.02 1.16 11.96
N GLY A 52 11.60 2.43 12.05
CA GLY A 52 12.40 3.57 11.62
C GLY A 52 12.68 3.59 10.12
N VAL A 53 11.84 2.95 9.31
CA VAL A 53 11.97 2.87 7.85
C VAL A 53 11.12 3.95 7.20
N GLY A 54 11.75 4.86 6.47
CA GLY A 54 11.06 5.97 5.81
C GLY A 54 11.98 7.15 5.61
N ARG A 55 11.39 8.31 5.30
CA ARG A 55 12.14 9.54 5.06
C ARG A 55 12.57 10.19 6.37
N PRO A 56 13.87 10.48 6.58
CA PRO A 56 14.30 11.20 7.77
C PRO A 56 13.84 12.66 7.70
N THR A 57 13.26 13.14 8.79
CA THR A 57 12.91 14.54 8.99
C THR A 57 13.42 15.01 10.35
N PRO A 58 13.48 16.34 10.61
CA PRO A 58 13.82 16.84 11.94
C PRO A 58 12.89 16.35 13.06
N MET A 59 11.68 15.87 12.72
CA MET A 59 10.67 15.41 13.68
C MET A 59 10.55 13.88 13.77
N GLY A 60 11.42 13.14 13.07
CA GLY A 60 11.39 11.68 13.02
C GLY A 60 11.30 11.13 11.61
N THR A 61 11.19 9.80 11.52
CA THR A 61 11.06 9.11 10.24
C THR A 61 9.61 9.14 9.76
N VAL A 62 9.40 9.55 8.52
CA VAL A 62 8.07 9.64 7.88
C VAL A 62 7.99 8.62 6.74
N PRO A 63 7.24 7.51 6.89
CA PRO A 63 6.97 6.59 5.80
C PRO A 63 6.06 7.23 4.74
N LEU A 64 6.38 7.04 3.46
CA LEU A 64 5.54 7.45 2.33
C LEU A 64 5.06 6.20 1.59
N VAL A 65 3.74 5.97 1.50
CA VAL A 65 3.19 4.70 1.00
C VAL A 65 2.25 4.94 -0.17
N SER A 66 2.77 4.78 -1.40
CA SER A 66 1.95 4.84 -2.60
C SER A 66 1.05 3.60 -2.67
N SER A 67 -0.25 3.80 -2.81
CA SER A 67 -1.22 2.71 -2.78
C SER A 67 -2.15 2.73 -3.99
N VAL A 68 -2.50 1.55 -4.50
CA VAL A 68 -3.44 1.35 -5.60
C VAL A 68 -4.38 0.19 -5.27
N VAL A 69 -5.65 0.32 -5.65
CA VAL A 69 -6.68 -0.69 -5.34
C VAL A 69 -7.26 -1.34 -6.59
N VAL A 70 -7.77 -2.56 -6.43
CA VAL A 70 -8.66 -3.22 -7.40
C VAL A 70 -10.08 -3.33 -6.85
N TYR A 71 -11.06 -3.44 -7.75
CA TYR A 71 -12.44 -3.73 -7.38
C TYR A 71 -12.65 -5.25 -7.36
N ASP A 72 -12.85 -5.80 -6.17
CA ASP A 72 -13.09 -7.21 -5.89
C ASP A 72 -14.24 -7.40 -4.88
N LEU A 73 -15.08 -6.38 -4.68
CA LEU A 73 -16.13 -6.38 -3.65
C LEU A 73 -17.20 -7.49 -3.82
N VAL A 74 -17.20 -8.14 -4.98
CA VAL A 74 -18.07 -9.29 -5.30
C VAL A 74 -17.46 -10.62 -4.88
N GLU A 75 -16.16 -10.65 -4.60
CA GLU A 75 -15.40 -11.83 -4.18
C GLU A 75 -15.32 -11.90 -2.64
N GLY A 76 -15.43 -13.12 -2.09
CA GLY A 76 -15.23 -13.38 -0.66
C GLY A 76 -16.47 -13.31 0.24
N GLU A 77 -16.25 -13.54 1.54
CA GLU A 77 -17.30 -13.55 2.56
C GLU A 77 -17.72 -12.12 2.94
N GLY A 78 -18.90 -11.70 2.48
CA GLY A 78 -19.74 -10.73 3.20
C GLY A 78 -19.13 -9.34 3.44
N GLY A 79 -18.42 -8.78 2.45
CA GLY A 79 -17.97 -7.38 2.52
C GLY A 79 -16.76 -7.14 3.41
N ARG A 80 -16.00 -8.19 3.77
CA ARG A 80 -14.68 -8.05 4.39
C ARG A 80 -13.72 -7.38 3.39
N ARG A 81 -13.02 -6.35 3.85
CA ARG A 81 -12.13 -5.51 3.02
C ARG A 81 -10.82 -5.31 3.76
N PRO A 82 -9.67 -5.24 3.06
CA PRO A 82 -8.40 -4.93 3.70
C PRO A 82 -8.45 -3.59 4.45
N GLY A 83 -8.02 -3.60 5.71
CA GLY A 83 -7.86 -2.42 6.56
C GLY A 83 -6.44 -2.36 7.14
N PRO A 84 -6.20 -1.48 8.12
CA PRO A 84 -4.88 -1.27 8.70
C PRO A 84 -4.24 -2.56 9.23
N ASP A 85 -5.00 -3.47 9.82
CA ASP A 85 -4.42 -4.72 10.34
C ASP A 85 -3.97 -5.66 9.23
N GLU A 86 -4.73 -5.77 8.13
CA GLU A 86 -4.31 -6.52 6.94
C GLU A 86 -3.07 -5.90 6.28
N GLY A 87 -2.99 -4.57 6.20
CA GLY A 87 -1.81 -3.87 5.66
C GLY A 87 -0.56 -4.09 6.51
N TYR A 88 -0.69 -4.04 7.85
CA TYR A 88 0.41 -4.35 8.76
C TYR A 88 0.86 -5.81 8.62
N ALA A 89 -0.09 -6.75 8.57
CA ALA A 89 0.21 -8.17 8.40
C ALA A 89 0.87 -8.45 7.04
N ALA A 90 0.51 -7.73 5.98
CA ALA A 90 1.17 -7.86 4.69
C ALA A 90 2.67 -7.50 4.78
N CYS A 91 3.03 -6.48 5.56
CA CYS A 91 4.43 -6.12 5.82
C CYS A 91 5.17 -7.18 6.64
N GLU A 92 4.55 -7.73 7.69
CA GLU A 92 5.14 -8.85 8.46
C GLU A 92 5.44 -10.08 7.59
N ASN A 93 4.61 -10.32 6.57
CA ASN A 93 4.76 -11.46 5.66
C ASN A 93 5.60 -11.14 4.41
N ALA A 94 6.04 -9.90 4.25
CA ALA A 94 6.88 -9.50 3.13
C ALA A 94 8.27 -10.14 3.25
N ARG A 95 8.79 -10.63 2.13
CA ARG A 95 9.98 -11.48 2.09
C ARG A 95 10.76 -11.25 0.80
N GLU A 96 12.08 -11.47 0.82
CA GLU A 96 12.96 -11.19 -0.33
C GLU A 96 12.85 -12.25 -1.43
N GLU A 97 12.27 -13.42 -1.13
CA GLU A 97 12.12 -14.50 -2.09
C GLU A 97 11.07 -14.21 -3.17
N ILE A 98 11.05 -15.05 -4.20
CA ILE A 98 10.02 -15.00 -5.23
C ILE A 98 8.65 -15.08 -4.56
N PRO A 99 7.75 -14.09 -4.80
CA PRO A 99 6.44 -14.09 -4.19
C PRO A 99 5.61 -15.27 -4.68
N GLU A 100 4.75 -15.75 -3.80
CA GLU A 100 3.73 -16.73 -4.16
C GLU A 100 2.80 -16.18 -5.26
N ARG A 101 2.23 -17.07 -6.07
CA ARG A 101 1.37 -16.72 -7.21
C ARG A 101 0.03 -17.42 -7.06
N GLY A 102 -1.04 -16.75 -7.49
CA GLY A 102 -2.41 -17.24 -7.42
C GLY A 102 -3.30 -16.24 -6.69
N ALA A 103 -4.36 -16.75 -6.05
CA ALA A 103 -5.29 -15.97 -5.24
C ALA A 103 -4.65 -15.62 -3.87
N VAL A 104 -3.64 -14.75 -3.88
CA VAL A 104 -2.85 -14.36 -2.71
C VAL A 104 -2.68 -12.84 -2.64
N GLY A 105 -2.82 -12.29 -1.45
CA GLY A 105 -2.73 -10.84 -1.23
C GLY A 105 -3.87 -10.10 -1.94
N ALA A 106 -3.52 -9.32 -2.97
CA ALA A 106 -4.48 -8.52 -3.74
C ALA A 106 -5.05 -9.22 -5.00
N GLY A 107 -4.56 -10.42 -5.33
CA GLY A 107 -4.94 -11.19 -6.52
C GLY A 107 -5.67 -12.48 -6.20
#